data_AF-A0A4Q3UZS8-F1
#
_entry.id   AF-A0A4Q3UZS8-F1
#
_cell.length_a   1.000
_cell.length_b   1.000
_cell.length_c   1.000
_cell.angle_alpha   90.00
_cell.angle_beta   90.00
_cell.angle_gamma   90.00
#
_symmetry.space_group_name_H-M   'P 1'
#
loop_
_entity.id
_entity.type
_entity.pdbx_description
1 polymer ?
#
loop_
_entity_poly.entity_id
_entity_poly.type
_entity_poly.pdbx_seq_one_letter_code
_entity_poly.pdbx_strand_id
1 'polypeptide(L)'
;MILDNFLVLDEIGLHCSYGGFYLDPKMPVSNAVISHAHADHAVSGNTNVFCTEATSRFMTHRYKRFAAQEFNIHPYHEEFTVGAVKIIFIPAGHMLGSAQVLMTYQGVRYLYTGDFKLEEDQTCHPLEYVKA
;
A
#
# COMPACT_ATOMS: atom_id res chain seq x y z
N MET A 1 18.80 7.60 11.37
CA MET A 1 19.03 6.21 11.83
C MET A 1 17.75 5.45 11.57
N ILE A 2 17.81 4.23 11.03
CA ILE A 2 16.62 3.39 10.84
C ILE A 2 16.03 3.08 12.22
N LEU A 3 14.72 3.21 12.38
CA LEU A 3 14.03 2.89 13.61
C LEU A 3 13.57 1.44 13.57
N ASP A 4 14.06 0.61 14.48
CA ASP A 4 13.76 -0.83 14.52
C ASP A 4 12.26 -1.13 14.71
N ASN A 5 11.52 -0.18 15.28
CA ASN A 5 10.08 -0.28 15.52
C ASN A 5 9.22 0.48 14.50
N PHE A 6 9.78 0.90 13.35
CA PHE A 6 9.03 1.63 12.33
C PHE A 6 7.93 0.78 11.68
N LEU A 7 8.28 -0.44 11.29
CA LEU A 7 7.35 -1.47 10.81
C LEU A 7 7.54 -2.73 11.65
N VAL A 8 6.49 -3.15 12.33
CA VAL A 8 6.48 -4.34 13.17
C VAL A 8 5.49 -5.34 12.60
N LEU A 9 5.94 -6.57 12.38
CA LEU A 9 5.06 -7.66 11.97
C LEU A 9 4.29 -8.19 13.18
N ASP A 10 2.97 -8.23 13.08
CA ASP A 10 2.08 -8.91 14.03
C ASP A 10 1.15 -9.90 13.30
N GLU A 11 0.12 -10.42 13.99
CA GLU A 11 -0.84 -11.37 13.42
C GLU A 11 -1.72 -10.76 12.31
N ILE A 12 -1.89 -9.44 12.30
CA ILE A 12 -2.67 -8.69 11.31
C ILE A 12 -1.81 -8.39 10.07
N GLY A 13 -0.56 -7.98 10.26
CA GLY A 13 0.35 -7.65 9.16
C GLY A 13 1.51 -6.75 9.59
N LEU A 14 2.06 -6.00 8.64
CA LEU A 14 3.12 -5.02 8.92
C LEU A 14 2.50 -3.72 9.42
N HIS A 15 2.62 -3.46 10.72
CA HIS A 15 2.06 -2.30 11.40
C HIS A 15 3.07 -1.14 11.48
N CYS A 16 2.66 0.04 11.03
CA CYS A 16 3.38 1.29 11.30
C CYS A 16 2.67 2.09 12.40
N SER A 17 3.18 2.00 13.64
CA SER A 17 2.58 2.71 14.78
C SER A 17 2.63 4.24 14.66
N TYR A 18 3.67 4.79 14.00
CA TYR A 18 3.83 6.23 13.77
C TYR A 18 2.82 6.80 12.76
N GLY A 19 2.35 5.96 11.83
CA GLY A 19 1.30 6.32 10.88
C GLY A 19 -0.09 5.82 11.28
N GLY A 20 -0.18 4.87 12.21
CA GLY A 20 -1.43 4.23 12.61
C GLY A 20 -2.07 3.44 11.47
N PHE A 21 -1.28 2.76 10.64
CA PHE A 21 -1.76 1.98 9.50
C PHE A 21 -1.05 0.63 9.38
N TYR A 22 -1.70 -0.29 8.68
CA TYR A 22 -1.11 -1.56 8.25
C TYR A 22 -0.82 -1.56 6.76
N LEU A 23 0.30 -2.15 6.35
CA LEU A 23 0.56 -2.52 4.97
C LEU A 23 -0.04 -3.90 4.71
N ASP A 24 -0.86 -4.03 3.66
CA ASP A 24 -1.46 -5.29 3.19
C ASP A 24 -1.96 -6.21 4.34
N PRO A 25 -2.86 -5.72 5.22
CA PRO A 25 -3.29 -6.49 6.37
C PRO A 25 -4.10 -7.72 5.97
N LYS A 26 -3.93 -8.82 6.71
CA LYS A 26 -4.65 -10.08 6.55
C LYS A 26 -6.04 -10.09 7.19
N MET A 27 -6.36 -9.06 7.98
CA MET A 27 -7.64 -8.87 8.65
C MET A 27 -8.09 -7.40 8.53
N PRO A 28 -9.40 -7.10 8.67
CA PRO A 28 -9.89 -5.73 8.59
C PRO A 28 -9.27 -4.80 9.65
N VAL A 29 -8.84 -3.62 9.23
CA VAL A 29 -8.27 -2.57 10.09
C VAL A 29 -8.88 -1.19 9.82
N SER A 30 -8.53 -0.22 10.65
CA SER A 30 -8.97 1.18 10.47
C SER A 30 -8.28 1.86 9.28
N ASN A 31 -6.95 1.75 9.16
CA ASN A 31 -6.19 2.32 8.05
C ASN A 31 -5.35 1.22 7.38
N ALA A 32 -5.69 0.88 6.15
CA ALA A 32 -4.97 -0.09 5.34
C ALA A 32 -4.32 0.61 4.15
N VAL A 33 -2.99 0.50 4.04
CA VAL A 33 -2.24 0.92 2.85
C VAL A 33 -2.05 -0.34 2.01
N ILE A 34 -2.73 -0.39 0.85
CA ILE A 34 -2.80 -1.60 0.02
C ILE A 34 -1.90 -1.43 -1.21
N SER A 35 -0.92 -2.33 -1.35
CA SER A 35 0.03 -2.33 -2.47
C SER A 35 -0.62 -2.75 -3.79
N HIS A 36 -1.46 -3.79 -3.76
CA HIS A 36 -2.11 -4.33 -4.96
C HIS A 36 -3.34 -5.19 -4.62
N ALA A 37 -4.11 -5.56 -5.65
CA ALA A 37 -5.45 -6.13 -5.48
C ALA A 37 -5.53 -7.67 -5.47
N HIS A 38 -4.47 -8.38 -5.10
CA HIS A 38 -4.61 -9.80 -4.76
C HIS A 38 -5.32 -9.97 -3.42
N ALA A 39 -6.08 -11.05 -3.27
CA ALA A 39 -7.02 -11.20 -2.15
C ALA A 39 -6.33 -11.44 -0.79
N ASP A 40 -5.10 -11.92 -0.81
CA ASP A 40 -4.22 -12.12 0.34
C ASP A 40 -3.54 -10.83 0.83
N HIS A 41 -3.57 -9.75 0.03
CA HIS A 41 -3.10 -8.41 0.40
C HIS A 41 -4.24 -7.42 0.62
N ALA A 42 -5.25 -7.47 -0.25
CA ALA A 42 -6.41 -6.59 -0.27
C ALA A 42 -7.64 -7.30 0.29
N VAL A 43 -7.70 -7.45 1.61
CA VAL A 43 -8.88 -8.02 2.30
C VAL A 43 -10.03 -7.03 2.36
N SER A 44 -11.27 -7.53 2.37
CA SER A 44 -12.48 -6.72 2.52
C SER A 44 -12.68 -6.24 3.96
N GLY A 45 -13.44 -5.16 4.17
CA GLY A 45 -13.92 -4.73 5.50
C GLY A 45 -13.06 -3.67 6.17
N ASN A 46 -11.96 -3.24 5.55
CA ASN A 46 -11.16 -2.11 6.02
C ASN A 46 -11.99 -0.81 6.05
N THR A 47 -11.69 0.09 6.99
CA THR A 47 -12.38 1.39 7.07
C THR A 47 -11.82 2.34 6.01
N ASN A 48 -10.58 2.81 6.18
CA ASN A 48 -9.87 3.65 5.22
C ASN A 48 -8.88 2.80 4.44
N VAL A 49 -9.04 2.75 3.12
CA VAL A 49 -8.11 2.07 2.21
C VAL A 49 -7.36 3.11 1.39
N PHE A 50 -6.04 3.17 1.54
CA PHE A 50 -5.14 3.98 0.74
C PHE A 50 -4.55 3.10 -0.36
N CYS A 51 -4.81 3.43 -1.62
CA CYS A 51 -4.36 2.62 -2.75
C CYS A 51 -4.35 3.40 -4.07
N THR A 52 -3.88 2.77 -5.13
CA THR A 52 -4.04 3.28 -6.49
C THR A 52 -5.49 3.11 -6.99
N GLU A 53 -5.86 3.87 -8.02
CA GLU A 53 -7.21 3.82 -8.64
C GLU A 53 -7.55 2.39 -9.07
N ALA A 54 -6.67 1.73 -9.82
CA ALA A 54 -6.92 0.37 -10.31
C ALA A 54 -7.13 -0.63 -9.16
N THR A 55 -6.34 -0.54 -8.09
CA THR A 55 -6.52 -1.37 -6.89
C THR A 55 -7.91 -1.16 -6.28
N SER A 56 -8.36 0.09 -6.12
CA SER A 56 -9.71 0.41 -5.60
C SER A 56 -10.82 -0.20 -6.47
N ARG A 57 -10.67 -0.17 -7.79
CA ARG A 57 -11.64 -0.71 -8.75
C ARG A 57 -11.70 -2.23 -8.68
N PHE A 58 -10.57 -2.91 -8.58
CA PHE A 58 -10.54 -4.36 -8.38
C PHE A 58 -11.18 -4.77 -7.05
N MET A 59 -10.85 -4.08 -5.96
CA MET A 59 -11.46 -4.32 -4.66
C MET A 59 -12.98 -4.10 -4.70
N THR A 60 -13.43 -2.99 -5.29
CA THR A 60 -14.86 -2.68 -5.48
C THR A 60 -15.55 -3.74 -6.32
N HIS A 61 -14.92 -4.20 -7.40
CA HIS A 61 -15.48 -5.25 -8.24
C HIS A 61 -15.64 -6.57 -7.48
N ARG A 62 -14.62 -6.97 -6.71
CA ARG A 62 -14.58 -8.24 -5.97
C ARG A 62 -15.52 -8.25 -4.76
N TYR A 63 -15.46 -7.22 -3.92
CA TYR A 63 -16.12 -7.21 -2.60
C TYR A 63 -17.37 -6.33 -2.53
N LYS A 64 -17.66 -5.55 -3.60
CA LYS A 64 -18.81 -4.65 -3.66
C LYS A 64 -18.83 -3.69 -2.47
N ARG A 65 -19.95 -3.59 -1.76
CA ARG A 65 -20.13 -2.74 -0.57
C ARG A 65 -19.19 -3.06 0.61
N PHE A 66 -18.49 -4.19 0.57
CA PHE A 66 -17.53 -4.58 1.61
C PHE A 66 -16.08 -4.25 1.25
N ALA A 67 -15.82 -3.62 0.10
CA ALA A 67 -14.47 -3.35 -0.37
C ALA A 67 -13.68 -2.43 0.57
N ALA A 68 -14.28 -1.31 0.96
CA ALA A 68 -13.80 -0.38 1.98
C ALA A 68 -15.00 0.46 2.46
N GLN A 69 -14.90 1.11 3.61
CA GLN A 69 -15.83 2.20 3.95
C GLN A 69 -15.48 3.47 3.15
N GLU A 70 -14.20 3.78 3.06
CA GLU A 70 -13.67 4.92 2.32
C GLU A 70 -12.39 4.55 1.55
N PHE A 71 -12.33 4.93 0.28
CA PHE A 71 -11.13 4.83 -0.54
C PHE A 71 -10.43 6.19 -0.61
N ASN A 72 -9.16 6.21 -0.18
CA ASN A 72 -8.23 7.32 -0.35
C ASN A 72 -7.32 6.98 -1.54
N ILE A 73 -7.73 7.44 -2.71
CA ILE A 73 -7.11 7.05 -3.98
C ILE A 73 -5.97 8.01 -4.31
N HIS A 74 -4.76 7.48 -4.48
CA HIS A 74 -3.57 8.25 -4.80
C HIS A 74 -2.94 7.76 -6.11
N PRO A 75 -2.74 8.63 -7.12
CA PRO A 75 -1.88 8.32 -8.25
C PRO A 75 -0.44 8.03 -7.82
N TYR A 76 0.29 7.38 -8.73
CA TYR A 76 1.73 7.21 -8.57
C TYR A 76 2.42 8.58 -8.44
N HIS A 77 3.51 8.59 -7.66
CA HIS A 77 4.36 9.77 -7.42
C HIS A 77 3.71 10.93 -6.67
N GLU A 78 2.43 10.82 -6.29
CA GLU A 78 1.79 11.76 -5.39
C GLU A 78 2.17 11.46 -3.94
N GLU A 79 2.56 12.52 -3.21
CA GLU A 79 2.80 12.44 -1.78
C GLU A 79 1.49 12.66 -1.00
N PHE A 80 1.21 11.74 -0.09
CA PHE A 80 0.15 11.87 0.89
C PHE A 80 0.66 11.52 2.29
N THR A 81 -0.15 11.75 3.32
CA THR A 81 0.26 11.52 4.71
C THR A 81 -0.77 10.66 5.43
N VAL A 82 -0.29 9.68 6.19
CA VAL A 82 -1.09 8.90 7.13
C VAL A 82 -0.42 9.00 8.50
N GLY A 83 -1.11 9.61 9.47
CA GLY A 83 -0.52 9.97 10.76
C GLY A 83 0.68 10.91 10.59
N ALA A 84 1.85 10.52 11.10
CA ALA A 84 3.09 11.29 10.97
C ALA A 84 3.98 10.85 9.78
N VAL A 85 3.50 9.91 8.94
CA VAL A 85 4.29 9.29 7.88
C VAL A 85 3.86 9.81 6.52
N LYS A 86 4.81 10.32 5.74
CA LYS A 86 4.62 10.67 4.33
C LYS A 86 4.76 9.41 3.47
N ILE A 87 3.84 9.22 2.54
CA ILE A 87 3.78 8.03 1.68
C ILE A 87 3.72 8.47 0.21
N ILE A 88 4.40 7.73 -0.65
CA ILE A 88 4.31 7.84 -2.10
C ILE A 88 4.13 6.43 -2.67
N PHE A 89 3.16 6.24 -3.56
CA PHE A 89 3.05 5.02 -4.35
C PHE A 89 3.95 5.09 -5.57
N ILE A 90 4.72 4.04 -5.81
CA ILE A 90 5.66 3.91 -6.93
C ILE A 90 5.34 2.62 -7.70
N PRO A 91 5.35 2.59 -9.05
CA PRO A 91 5.08 1.36 -9.80
C PRO A 91 5.90 0.15 -9.36
N ALA A 92 5.23 -0.99 -9.16
CA ALA A 92 5.87 -2.26 -8.75
C ALA A 92 6.06 -3.28 -9.90
N GLY A 93 5.52 -3.04 -11.09
CA GLY A 93 5.66 -3.97 -12.23
C GLY A 93 4.85 -5.27 -12.14
N HIS A 94 4.05 -5.47 -11.09
CA HIS A 94 3.43 -6.78 -10.80
C HIS A 94 2.09 -7.01 -11.51
N MET A 95 1.12 -6.13 -11.27
CA MET A 95 -0.21 -6.17 -11.89
C MET A 95 -0.74 -4.75 -12.08
N LEU A 96 -1.82 -4.57 -12.85
CA LEU A 96 -2.42 -3.25 -13.05
C LEU A 96 -2.75 -2.59 -11.70
N GLY A 97 -2.13 -1.45 -11.41
CA GLY A 97 -2.29 -0.72 -10.15
C GLY A 97 -1.35 -1.10 -9.02
N SER A 98 -0.50 -2.13 -9.18
CA SER A 98 0.44 -2.52 -8.12
C SER A 98 1.45 -1.41 -7.83
N ALA A 99 1.72 -1.18 -6.55
CA ALA A 99 2.59 -0.13 -6.07
C ALA A 99 3.54 -0.62 -4.98
N GLN A 100 4.80 -0.23 -5.09
CA GLN A 100 5.69 -0.12 -3.95
C GLN A 100 5.22 1.07 -3.10
N VAL A 101 5.43 0.99 -1.81
CA VAL A 101 5.03 2.00 -0.82
C VAL A 101 6.30 2.60 -0.23
N LEU A 102 6.66 3.79 -0.71
CA LEU A 102 7.78 4.55 -0.16
C LEU A 102 7.28 5.40 1.00
N MET A 103 7.78 5.15 2.19
CA MET A 103 7.42 5.85 3.42
C MET A 103 8.59 6.71 3.89
N THR A 104 8.30 7.94 4.33
CA THR A 104 9.29 8.84 4.92
C THR A 104 8.82 9.28 6.30
N TYR A 105 9.69 9.09 7.31
CA TYR A 105 9.45 9.51 8.68
C TYR A 105 10.73 10.11 9.26
N GLN A 106 10.65 11.36 9.75
CA GLN A 106 11.78 12.10 10.34
C GLN A 106 13.05 12.10 9.46
N GLY A 107 12.86 12.24 8.14
CA GLY A 107 13.97 12.27 7.17
C GLY A 107 14.56 10.90 6.82
N VAL A 108 14.03 9.81 7.38
CA VAL A 108 14.42 8.42 7.05
C VAL A 108 13.39 7.82 6.11
N ARG A 109 13.86 7.13 5.06
CA ARG A 109 13.01 6.49 4.06
C ARG A 109 12.99 4.98 4.27
N TYR A 110 11.82 4.39 4.08
CA TYR A 110 11.54 2.97 4.19
C TYR A 110 10.75 2.56 2.95
N LEU A 111 11.13 1.47 2.30
CA LEU A 111 10.44 1.00 1.10
C LEU A 111 9.84 -0.37 1.38
N TYR A 112 8.53 -0.48 1.23
CA TYR A 112 7.84 -1.75 1.15
C TYR A 112 7.52 -2.03 -0.32
N THR A 113 8.06 -3.11 -0.88
CA THR A 113 7.92 -3.38 -2.32
C THR A 113 6.53 -3.89 -2.71
N GLY A 114 5.79 -4.46 -1.75
CA GLY A 114 4.70 -5.38 -2.08
C GLY A 114 5.24 -6.56 -2.90
N ASP A 115 4.35 -7.17 -3.65
CA ASP A 115 4.74 -8.03 -4.76
C ASP A 115 5.23 -7.18 -5.93
N PHE A 116 6.36 -7.57 -6.51
CA PHE A 116 6.97 -6.84 -7.60
C PHE A 116 7.52 -7.79 -8.67
N LYS A 117 7.65 -7.28 -9.89
CA LYS A 117 8.27 -7.98 -11.02
C LYS A 117 9.17 -7.01 -11.78
N LEU A 118 10.35 -7.48 -12.19
CA LEU A 118 11.32 -6.69 -12.96
C LEU A 118 11.09 -6.75 -14.48
N GLU A 119 10.43 -7.81 -14.94
CA GLU A 119 10.08 -7.98 -16.35
C GLU A 119 8.96 -7.02 -16.75
N GLU A 120 9.12 -6.35 -17.88
CA GLU A 120 8.08 -5.47 -18.42
C GLU A 120 6.87 -6.27 -18.90
N ASP A 121 5.68 -5.71 -18.71
CA ASP A 121 4.41 -6.33 -19.05
C ASP A 121 3.50 -5.27 -19.66
N GLN A 122 2.79 -5.61 -20.72
CA GLN A 122 1.88 -4.68 -21.40
C GLN A 122 0.62 -4.35 -20.56
N THR A 123 0.37 -5.09 -19.48
CA THR A 123 -0.82 -4.98 -18.65
C THR A 123 -0.65 -4.07 -17.42
N CYS A 124 0.58 -3.61 -17.11
CA CYS A 124 0.86 -2.75 -15.97
C CYS A 124 2.03 -1.80 -16.22
N HIS A 125 2.19 -0.80 -15.35
CA HIS A 125 3.39 0.05 -15.37
C HIS A 125 4.63 -0.78 -15.01
N PRO A 126 5.78 -0.60 -15.68
CA PRO A 126 7.02 -1.27 -15.32
C PRO A 126 7.46 -0.87 -13.90
N LEU A 127 8.24 -1.72 -13.24
CA LEU A 127 8.82 -1.36 -11.94
C LEU A 127 9.73 -0.15 -12.07
N GLU A 128 9.61 0.78 -11.12
CA GLU A 128 10.56 1.87 -10.97
C GLU A 128 11.52 1.60 -9.81
N TYR A 129 12.82 1.79 -10.06
CA TYR A 129 13.85 1.63 -9.03
C TYR A 129 13.83 2.81 -8.06
N VAL A 130 13.74 2.52 -6.76
CA VAL A 130 13.70 3.51 -5.69
C VAL A 130 14.88 3.32 -4.75
N LYS A 131 15.56 4.43 -4.42
CA LYS A 131 16.56 4.46 -3.34
C LYS A 131 15.87 4.87 -2.03
N ALA A 132 15.88 3.99 -1.03
CA ALA A 132 15.48 4.30 0.35
C ALA A 132 16.71 4.65 1.19
#